data_AF-A0A7J2TN39-F1
#
_entry.id   AF-A0A7J2TN39-F1
#
_cell.length_a   1.000
_cell.length_b   1.000
_cell.length_c   1.000
_cell.angle_alpha   90.00
_cell.angle_beta   90.00
_cell.angle_gamma   90.00
#
_symmetry.space_group_name_H-M   'P 1'
#
loop_
_entity.id
_entity.type
_entity.pdbx_description
1 polymer ?
#
loop_
_entity_poly.entity_id
_entity_poly.type
_entity_poly.pdbx_seq_one_letter_code
_entity_poly.pdbx_strand_id
1 'polypeptide(L)'
;MKTNLESLVFSRVPALRGKRAKTNLAILELLALDGSQTVWNINKLLGRERKLYPTILKAVKRLTDKGYVAKTGTVKMAKKAERTPTYGLKWRGFIASLMSDKVRENLLEVLEKNPQLELPVPREVLLPVIVRKFTNEELRNMAYGLFKGFLKSIPLDLELLKEEEYGAYIIPTLMNAKDAIPEKDWSQLMEIPEFRNFAISEILKQERELEKALEGIRLLKQKLGL
;
A
#
# COMPACT_ATOMS: atom_id res chain seq x y z
N MET A 1 28.10 -3.02 -10.30
CA MET A 1 26.89 -3.53 -11.00
C MET A 1 25.69 -3.20 -10.13
N LYS A 2 24.69 -2.48 -10.64
CA LYS A 2 23.41 -2.35 -9.92
C LYS A 2 22.76 -3.73 -9.85
N THR A 3 22.17 -4.09 -8.72
CA THR A 3 21.41 -5.34 -8.62
C THR A 3 20.27 -5.34 -9.66
N ASN A 4 19.75 -6.51 -10.04
CA ASN A 4 18.59 -6.61 -10.94
C ASN A 4 17.42 -5.73 -10.44
N LEU A 5 17.19 -5.70 -9.12
CA LEU A 5 16.16 -4.86 -8.51
C LEU A 5 16.44 -3.36 -8.63
N GLU A 6 17.67 -2.90 -8.36
CA GLU A 6 18.02 -1.48 -8.50
C GLU A 6 17.85 -0.97 -9.94
N SER A 7 18.14 -1.83 -10.92
CA SER A 7 17.91 -1.51 -12.33
C SER A 7 16.42 -1.36 -12.64
N LEU A 8 15.58 -2.30 -12.17
CA LEU A 8 14.13 -2.23 -12.30
C LEU A 8 13.54 -1.01 -11.60
N VAL A 9 13.97 -0.71 -10.37
CA VAL A 9 13.53 0.48 -9.64
C VAL A 9 13.94 1.75 -10.40
N PHE A 10 15.17 1.79 -10.89
CA PHE A 10 15.62 2.91 -11.70
C PHE A 10 14.82 3.05 -13.00
N SER A 11 14.33 1.98 -13.63
CA SER A 11 13.53 2.08 -14.87
C SER A 11 12.02 2.22 -14.65
N ARG A 12 11.51 1.90 -13.46
CA ARG A 12 10.06 1.85 -13.18
C ARG A 12 9.56 2.79 -12.09
N VAL A 13 10.42 3.38 -11.27
CA VAL A 13 10.03 4.29 -10.18
C VAL A 13 10.70 5.67 -10.36
N PRO A 14 10.08 6.60 -11.11
CA PRO A 14 10.72 7.87 -11.46
C PRO A 14 11.14 8.74 -10.26
N ALA A 15 10.36 8.74 -9.18
CA ALA A 15 10.71 9.44 -7.94
C ALA A 15 12.03 8.98 -7.31
N LEU A 16 12.53 7.79 -7.65
CA LEU A 16 13.78 7.22 -7.14
C LEU A 16 14.93 7.35 -8.14
N ARG A 17 14.83 8.26 -9.12
CA ARG A 17 15.89 8.57 -10.11
C ARG A 17 16.62 9.89 -9.81
N GLY A 18 17.86 9.96 -10.26
CA GLY A 18 18.66 11.19 -10.31
C GLY A 18 18.99 11.80 -8.94
N LYS A 19 19.33 13.10 -8.94
CA LYS A 19 19.86 13.83 -7.77
C LYS A 19 18.92 13.87 -6.56
N ARG A 20 17.62 13.63 -6.75
CA ARG A 20 16.58 13.74 -5.71
C ARG A 20 16.18 12.39 -5.10
N ALA A 21 16.62 11.29 -5.71
CA ALA A 21 16.25 9.92 -5.31
C ALA A 21 16.45 9.67 -3.82
N LYS A 22 17.63 10.03 -3.28
CA LYS A 22 17.97 9.79 -1.87
C LYS A 22 17.04 10.53 -0.90
N THR A 23 16.70 11.78 -1.20
CA THR A 23 15.77 12.56 -0.37
C THR A 23 14.35 12.02 -0.47
N ASN A 24 13.91 11.66 -1.68
CA ASN A 24 12.57 11.09 -1.89
C ASN A 24 12.44 9.74 -1.17
N LEU A 25 13.40 8.84 -1.33
CA LEU A 25 13.40 7.54 -0.63
C LEU A 25 13.38 7.73 0.88
N ALA A 26 14.21 8.63 1.42
CA ALA A 26 14.22 8.88 2.87
C ALA A 26 12.87 9.39 3.40
N ILE A 27 12.17 10.25 2.65
CA ILE A 27 10.82 10.71 3.03
C ILE A 27 9.82 9.56 2.97
N LEU A 28 9.84 8.75 1.90
CA LEU A 28 8.90 7.63 1.73
C LEU A 28 9.14 6.52 2.76
N GLU A 29 10.40 6.19 3.04
CA GLU A 29 10.80 5.26 4.11
C GLU A 29 10.31 5.75 5.47
N LEU A 30 10.53 7.03 5.79
CA LEU A 30 10.06 7.60 7.06
C LEU A 30 8.54 7.53 7.18
N LEU A 31 7.80 7.91 6.14
CA LEU A 31 6.34 7.87 6.18
C LEU A 31 5.80 6.42 6.24
N ALA A 32 6.52 5.46 5.66
CA ALA A 32 6.20 4.04 5.80
C ALA A 32 6.36 3.60 7.26
N LEU A 33 7.50 3.92 7.88
CA LEU A 33 7.87 3.44 9.20
C LEU A 33 7.25 4.22 10.37
N ASP A 34 6.91 5.49 10.19
CA ASP A 34 6.39 6.38 11.25
C ASP A 34 4.96 6.87 10.99
N GLY A 35 4.34 6.44 9.89
CA GLY A 35 3.01 6.88 9.48
C GLY A 35 2.97 8.34 9.03
N SER A 36 1.76 8.91 9.05
CA SER A 36 1.52 10.28 8.56
C SER A 36 2.20 11.36 9.42
N GLN A 37 2.97 12.26 8.80
CA GLN A 37 3.77 13.28 9.50
C GLN A 37 3.60 14.69 8.93
N THR A 38 3.80 15.73 9.74
CA THR A 38 3.92 17.11 9.22
C THR A 38 5.27 17.27 8.51
N VAL A 39 5.37 18.20 7.53
CA VAL A 39 6.66 18.50 6.86
C VAL A 39 7.75 18.89 7.86
N TRP A 40 7.39 19.56 8.96
CA TRP A 40 8.33 19.92 10.02
C TRP A 40 8.85 18.68 10.76
N ASN A 41 7.96 17.75 11.13
CA ASN A 41 8.36 16.47 11.72
C ASN A 41 9.22 15.66 10.77
N ILE A 42 8.87 15.57 9.47
CA ILE A 42 9.68 14.87 8.47
C ILE A 42 11.11 15.43 8.45
N ASN A 43 11.28 16.76 8.39
CA ASN A 43 12.61 17.36 8.42
C ASN A 43 13.38 17.03 9.70
N LYS A 44 12.70 17.10 10.86
CA LYS A 44 13.29 16.85 12.18
C LYS A 44 13.72 15.38 12.34
N LEU A 45 12.82 14.45 12.04
CA LEU A 45 13.03 13.00 12.18
C LEU A 45 14.08 12.46 11.19
N LEU A 46 14.21 13.07 10.01
CA LEU A 46 15.34 12.81 9.10
C LEU A 46 16.68 13.39 9.57
N GLY A 47 16.74 13.99 10.77
CA GLY A 47 17.95 14.60 11.32
C GLY A 47 18.48 15.78 10.51
N ARG A 48 17.62 16.46 9.75
CA ARG A 48 18.05 17.57 8.88
C ARG A 48 18.07 18.88 9.64
N GLU A 49 19.10 19.68 9.38
CA GLU A 49 19.16 21.04 9.88
C GLU A 49 17.93 21.86 9.49
N ARG A 50 17.53 22.80 10.35
CA ARG A 50 16.36 23.67 10.12
C ARG A 50 16.44 24.43 8.78
N LYS A 51 17.64 24.82 8.35
CA LYS A 51 17.87 25.53 7.08
C LYS A 51 17.50 24.71 5.84
N LEU A 52 17.43 23.37 5.96
CA LEU A 52 17.04 22.46 4.89
C LEU A 52 15.52 22.22 4.82
N TYR A 53 14.74 22.81 5.73
CA TYR A 53 13.28 22.72 5.72
C TYR A 53 12.65 23.09 4.36
N PRO A 54 13.05 24.17 3.66
CA PRO A 54 12.51 24.48 2.33
C PRO A 54 12.75 23.39 1.31
N THR A 55 13.85 22.65 1.41
CA THR A 55 14.17 21.51 0.53
C THR A 55 13.22 20.35 0.79
N ILE A 56 12.97 20.01 2.06
CA ILE A 56 12.01 18.96 2.44
C ILE A 56 10.59 19.37 2.05
N LEU A 57 10.19 20.63 2.27
CA LEU A 57 8.90 21.15 1.84
C LEU A 57 8.70 21.01 0.33
N LYS A 58 9.70 21.42 -0.47
CA LYS A 58 9.66 21.24 -1.94
C LYS A 58 9.64 19.77 -2.34
N ALA A 59 10.29 18.89 -1.59
CA ALA A 59 10.29 17.46 -1.87
C ALA A 59 8.93 16.82 -1.59
N VAL A 60 8.34 17.09 -0.42
CA VAL A 60 6.99 16.63 -0.06
C VAL A 60 5.98 17.15 -1.08
N LYS A 61 6.02 18.44 -1.44
CA LYS A 61 5.12 19.01 -2.45
C LYS A 61 5.20 18.25 -3.79
N ARG A 62 6.41 18.03 -4.31
CA ARG A 62 6.58 17.25 -5.56
C ARG A 62 6.07 15.81 -5.43
N LEU A 63 6.34 15.14 -4.31
CA LEU A 63 5.82 13.79 -4.07
C LEU A 63 4.30 13.78 -4.01
N THR A 64 3.69 14.84 -3.49
CA THR A 64 2.24 15.05 -3.51
C THR A 64 1.71 15.29 -4.92
N ASP A 65 2.31 16.21 -5.68
CA ASP A 65 1.95 16.49 -7.07
C ASP A 65 2.05 15.23 -7.95
N LYS A 66 2.99 14.33 -7.62
CA LYS A 66 3.22 13.05 -8.29
C LYS A 66 2.47 11.87 -7.67
N GLY A 67 1.58 12.10 -6.71
CA GLY A 67 0.71 11.06 -6.14
C GLY A 67 1.41 10.00 -5.27
N TYR A 68 2.64 10.21 -4.83
CA TYR A 68 3.30 9.31 -3.87
C TYR A 68 2.81 9.56 -2.44
N VAL A 69 2.44 10.80 -2.13
CA VAL A 69 2.08 11.25 -0.79
C VAL A 69 0.79 12.09 -0.88
N ALA A 70 -0.08 12.03 0.11
CA ALA A 70 -1.27 12.87 0.18
C ALA A 70 -1.39 13.54 1.54
N LYS A 71 -2.16 14.63 1.61
CA LYS A 71 -2.60 15.18 2.90
C LYS A 71 -3.62 14.21 3.50
N THR A 72 -3.29 13.62 4.64
CA THR A 72 -4.09 12.56 5.30
C THR A 72 -4.77 13.04 6.57
N GLY A 73 -4.43 14.24 7.04
CA GLY A 73 -4.99 14.77 8.26
C GLY A 73 -4.40 16.12 8.65
N THR A 74 -4.64 16.50 9.90
CA THR A 74 -4.08 17.70 10.51
C THR A 74 -3.82 17.50 12.00
N VAL A 75 -2.81 18.15 12.55
CA VAL A 75 -2.48 18.14 13.99
C VAL A 75 -2.40 19.55 14.55
N LYS A 76 -2.76 19.74 15.82
CA LYS A 76 -2.58 21.01 16.53
C LYS A 76 -1.13 21.10 17.01
N MET A 77 -0.39 22.11 16.54
CA MET A 77 0.99 22.34 16.97
C MET A 77 0.99 23.33 18.14
N ALA A 78 1.80 23.09 19.17
CA ALA A 78 1.83 23.91 20.39
C ALA A 78 2.02 25.42 20.15
N LYS A 79 2.73 25.80 19.06
CA LYS A 79 3.07 27.18 18.72
C LYS A 79 2.33 27.74 17.52
N LYS A 80 1.23 27.11 17.08
CA LYS A 80 0.40 27.61 15.96
C LYS A 80 -1.07 27.61 16.33
N ALA A 81 -1.75 28.70 16.01
CA ALA A 81 -3.21 28.81 16.13
C ALA A 81 -3.91 27.83 15.17
N GLU A 82 -3.41 27.74 13.94
CA GLU A 82 -3.97 26.87 12.90
C GLU A 82 -3.46 25.42 13.00
N ARG A 83 -4.34 24.48 12.63
CA ARG A 83 -3.98 23.06 12.50
C ARG A 83 -3.02 22.87 11.33
N THR A 84 -1.93 22.15 11.56
CA THR A 84 -0.89 21.89 10.55
C THR A 84 -1.21 20.59 9.82
N PRO A 85 -1.12 20.56 8.47
CA PRO A 85 -1.38 19.35 7.70
C PRO A 85 -0.35 18.25 7.98
N THR A 86 -0.83 17.01 8.06
CA THR A 86 -0.03 15.80 8.02
C THR A 86 -0.11 15.18 6.63
N TYR A 87 0.98 14.53 6.24
CA TYR A 87 1.17 13.91 4.95
C TYR A 87 1.46 12.43 5.16
N GLY A 88 0.76 11.56 4.45
CA GLY A 88 0.94 10.10 4.51
C GLY A 88 1.10 9.50 3.13
N LEU A 89 1.52 8.24 3.08
CA LEU A 89 1.71 7.51 1.84
C LEU A 89 0.39 7.27 1.11
N LYS A 90 0.45 7.35 -0.21
CA LYS A 90 -0.47 6.68 -1.13
C LYS A 90 0.08 5.32 -1.55
N TRP A 91 -0.70 4.50 -2.27
CA TRP A 91 -0.25 3.21 -2.80
C TRP A 91 1.02 3.33 -3.64
N ARG A 92 1.10 4.35 -4.49
CA ARG A 92 2.32 4.68 -5.24
C ARG A 92 3.54 4.95 -4.33
N GLY A 93 3.33 5.67 -3.24
CA GLY A 93 4.33 5.96 -2.20
C GLY A 93 4.80 4.70 -1.47
N PHE A 94 3.85 3.87 -1.08
CA PHE A 94 4.09 2.60 -0.42
C PHE A 94 4.93 1.67 -1.30
N ILE A 95 4.55 1.46 -2.56
CA ILE A 95 5.31 0.63 -3.52
C ILE A 95 6.75 1.14 -3.64
N ALA A 96 6.96 2.45 -3.77
CA ALA A 96 8.32 3.00 -3.87
C ALA A 96 9.12 2.87 -2.56
N SER A 97 8.46 2.92 -1.40
CA SER A 97 9.11 2.74 -0.10
C SER A 97 9.67 1.33 0.11
N LEU A 98 9.10 0.31 -0.58
CA LEU A 98 9.60 -1.08 -0.58
C LEU A 98 11.00 -1.25 -1.20
N MET A 99 11.59 -0.19 -1.78
CA MET A 99 13.02 -0.18 -2.11
C MET A 99 13.90 -0.23 -0.85
N SER A 100 13.42 0.26 0.29
CA SER A 100 14.12 0.21 1.57
C SER A 100 14.01 -1.17 2.21
N ASP A 101 15.15 -1.75 2.59
CA ASP A 101 15.20 -3.01 3.34
C ASP A 101 14.43 -2.90 4.66
N LYS A 102 14.58 -1.77 5.37
CA LYS A 102 13.88 -1.55 6.65
C LYS A 102 12.37 -1.58 6.50
N VAL A 103 11.84 -1.04 5.40
CA VAL A 103 10.40 -1.08 5.12
C VAL A 103 9.94 -2.50 4.86
N ARG A 104 10.72 -3.28 4.09
CA ARG A 104 10.39 -4.70 3.81
C ARG A 104 10.46 -5.56 5.06
N GLU A 105 11.42 -5.31 5.94
CA GLU A 105 11.59 -6.02 7.21
C GLU A 105 10.47 -5.74 8.22
N ASN A 106 9.85 -4.56 8.14
CA ASN A 106 8.81 -4.12 9.07
C ASN A 106 7.44 -3.98 8.39
N LEU A 107 7.16 -4.80 7.37
CA LEU A 107 5.97 -4.66 6.52
C LEU A 107 4.66 -4.62 7.31
N LEU A 108 4.50 -5.46 8.33
CA LEU A 108 3.29 -5.49 9.16
C LEU A 108 3.07 -4.15 9.88
N GLU A 109 4.10 -3.67 10.57
CA GLU A 109 4.07 -2.38 11.28
C GLU A 109 3.84 -1.21 10.31
N VAL A 110 4.41 -1.27 9.11
CA VAL A 110 4.18 -0.28 8.06
C VAL A 110 2.70 -0.23 7.67
N LEU A 111 2.05 -1.38 7.51
CA LEU A 111 0.61 -1.45 7.21
C LEU A 111 -0.23 -0.92 8.38
N GLU A 112 0.14 -1.22 9.62
CA GLU A 112 -0.55 -0.71 10.82
C GLU A 112 -0.45 0.82 10.95
N LYS A 113 0.74 1.38 10.73
CA LYS A 113 1.00 2.82 10.84
C LYS A 113 0.45 3.65 9.66
N ASN A 114 0.03 2.98 8.58
CA ASN A 114 -0.52 3.63 7.40
C ASN A 114 -1.97 3.18 7.13
N PRO A 115 -2.92 3.46 8.04
CA PRO A 115 -4.31 3.04 7.91
C PRO A 115 -5.00 3.63 6.68
N GLN A 116 -4.51 4.76 6.16
CA GLN A 116 -5.02 5.40 4.94
C GLN A 116 -4.78 4.59 3.65
N LEU A 117 -3.93 3.57 3.68
CA LEU A 117 -3.75 2.66 2.55
C LEU A 117 -4.90 1.66 2.53
N GLU A 118 -5.89 1.90 1.66
CA GLU A 118 -7.07 1.05 1.54
C GLU A 118 -6.71 -0.35 1.05
N LEU A 119 -6.98 -1.36 1.87
CA LEU A 119 -6.71 -2.76 1.57
C LEU A 119 -7.94 -3.43 0.93
N PRO A 120 -7.75 -4.44 0.06
CA PRO A 120 -8.86 -5.16 -0.58
C PRO A 120 -9.69 -5.99 0.41
N VAL A 121 -9.13 -6.27 1.59
CA VAL A 121 -9.78 -6.95 2.71
C VAL A 121 -9.67 -6.03 3.93
N PRO A 122 -10.71 -5.91 4.78
CA PRO A 122 -10.63 -5.12 6.00
C PRO A 122 -9.38 -5.42 6.82
N ARG A 123 -8.74 -4.39 7.36
CA ARG A 123 -7.45 -4.50 8.04
C ARG A 123 -7.54 -5.40 9.27
N GLU A 124 -8.65 -5.29 9.98
CA GLU A 124 -9.02 -6.07 11.16
C GLU A 124 -9.13 -7.57 10.85
N VAL A 125 -9.33 -7.93 9.58
CA VAL A 125 -9.36 -9.31 9.10
C VAL A 125 -7.99 -9.73 8.57
N LEU A 126 -7.37 -8.89 7.75
CA LEU A 126 -6.12 -9.23 7.06
C LEU A 126 -4.93 -9.35 8.03
N LEU A 127 -4.77 -8.41 8.96
CA LEU A 127 -3.58 -8.39 9.82
C LEU A 127 -3.51 -9.61 10.76
N PRO A 128 -4.59 -10.05 11.44
CA PRO A 128 -4.55 -11.28 12.23
C PRO A 128 -4.19 -12.52 11.42
N VAL A 129 -4.65 -12.61 10.16
CA VAL A 129 -4.27 -13.71 9.26
C VAL A 129 -2.77 -13.66 8.97
N ILE A 130 -2.24 -12.49 8.65
CA ILE A 130 -0.81 -12.29 8.38
C ILE A 130 0.03 -12.72 9.59
N VAL A 131 -0.29 -12.22 10.78
CA VAL A 131 0.45 -12.51 12.03
C VAL A 131 0.44 -14.00 12.37
N ARG A 132 -0.69 -14.70 12.15
CA ARG A 132 -0.82 -16.11 12.49
C ARG A 132 -0.17 -17.05 11.47
N LYS A 133 -0.16 -16.67 10.18
CA LYS A 133 0.24 -17.57 9.09
C LYS A 133 1.66 -17.35 8.60
N PHE A 134 2.24 -16.18 8.81
CA PHE A 134 3.54 -15.83 8.24
C PHE A 134 4.53 -15.40 9.32
N THR A 135 5.76 -15.89 9.18
CA THR A 135 6.90 -15.39 9.95
C THR A 135 7.40 -14.07 9.38
N ASN A 136 8.16 -13.30 10.17
CA ASN A 136 8.77 -12.05 9.70
C ASN A 136 9.71 -12.27 8.49
N GLU A 137 10.43 -13.40 8.46
CA GLU A 137 11.29 -13.74 7.33
C GLU A 137 10.49 -14.00 6.05
N GLU A 138 9.40 -14.77 6.15
CA GLU A 138 8.49 -15.00 5.04
C GLU A 138 7.89 -13.69 4.54
N LEU A 139 7.45 -12.81 5.44
CA LEU A 139 6.91 -11.50 5.07
C LEU A 139 7.94 -10.62 4.36
N ARG A 140 9.18 -10.60 4.83
CA ARG A 140 10.28 -9.89 4.17
C ARG A 140 10.53 -10.43 2.76
N ASN A 141 10.58 -11.76 2.61
CA ASN A 141 10.83 -12.42 1.33
C ASN A 141 9.67 -12.16 0.35
N MET A 142 8.43 -12.26 0.83
CA MET A 142 7.23 -11.90 0.08
C MET A 142 7.24 -10.43 -0.34
N ALA A 143 7.54 -9.51 0.58
CA ALA A 143 7.60 -8.08 0.29
C ALA A 143 8.61 -7.78 -0.84
N TYR A 144 9.80 -8.37 -0.76
CA TYR A 144 10.82 -8.26 -1.79
C TYR A 144 10.35 -8.86 -3.13
N GLY A 145 9.82 -10.09 -3.09
CA GLY A 145 9.36 -10.83 -4.26
C GLY A 145 8.22 -10.14 -4.98
N LEU A 146 7.17 -9.74 -4.25
CA LEU A 146 6.01 -9.02 -4.77
C LEU A 146 6.41 -7.65 -5.32
N PHE A 147 7.28 -6.91 -4.63
CA PHE A 147 7.78 -5.63 -5.13
C PHE A 147 8.51 -5.81 -6.46
N LYS A 148 9.48 -6.73 -6.51
CA LYS A 148 10.23 -7.03 -7.74
C LYS A 148 9.32 -7.55 -8.85
N GLY A 149 8.38 -8.42 -8.52
CA GLY A 149 7.40 -8.99 -9.44
C GLY A 149 6.51 -7.93 -10.04
N PHE A 150 6.02 -6.99 -9.22
CA PHE A 150 5.19 -5.88 -9.67
C PHE A 150 5.93 -4.98 -10.66
N LEU A 151 7.18 -4.61 -10.35
CA LEU A 151 7.99 -3.79 -11.27
C LEU A 151 8.28 -4.49 -12.61
N LYS A 152 8.31 -5.82 -12.65
CA LYS A 152 8.42 -6.59 -13.90
C LYS A 152 7.10 -6.64 -14.66
N SER A 153 5.97 -6.71 -13.96
CA SER A 153 4.64 -6.85 -14.52
C SER A 153 4.12 -5.58 -15.19
N ILE A 154 4.54 -4.42 -14.70
CA ILE A 154 4.06 -3.15 -15.26
C ILE A 154 4.77 -2.81 -16.58
N PRO A 155 4.03 -2.45 -17.63
CA PRO A 155 4.60 -2.16 -18.95
C PRO A 155 5.36 -0.82 -18.96
N LEU A 156 4.87 0.14 -18.18
CA LEU A 156 5.36 1.50 -18.06
C LEU A 156 5.88 1.78 -16.64
N ASP A 157 6.31 3.01 -16.38
CA ASP A 157 6.70 3.41 -15.03
C ASP A 157 5.49 3.77 -14.14
N LEU A 158 5.73 3.79 -12.84
CA LEU A 158 4.70 3.91 -11.80
C LEU A 158 3.93 5.24 -11.83
N GLU A 159 4.50 6.31 -12.40
CA GLU A 159 3.82 7.60 -12.48
C GLU A 159 2.82 7.65 -13.64
N LEU A 160 2.94 6.76 -14.62
CA LEU A 160 2.06 6.67 -15.79
C LEU A 160 0.84 5.77 -15.57
N LEU A 161 0.88 4.90 -14.57
CA LEU A 161 -0.25 4.07 -14.17
C LEU A 161 -1.16 4.80 -13.19
N LYS A 162 -2.47 4.73 -13.41
CA LYS A 162 -3.46 5.18 -12.42
C LYS A 162 -3.60 4.13 -11.30
N GLU A 163 -3.96 4.56 -10.10
CA GLU A 163 -4.02 3.64 -8.95
C GLU A 163 -5.10 2.56 -9.14
N GLU A 164 -6.18 2.86 -9.86
CA GLU A 164 -7.27 1.92 -10.17
C GLU A 164 -6.79 0.80 -11.11
N GLU A 165 -5.73 1.04 -11.88
CA GLU A 165 -5.15 0.07 -12.82
C GLU A 165 -4.22 -0.93 -12.11
N TYR A 166 -3.81 -0.66 -10.87
CA TYR A 166 -2.87 -1.54 -10.14
C TYR A 166 -3.42 -2.95 -9.95
N GLY A 167 -4.75 -3.08 -9.78
CA GLY A 167 -5.42 -4.37 -9.65
C GLY A 167 -5.18 -5.33 -10.82
N ALA A 168 -5.08 -4.80 -12.05
CA ALA A 168 -4.83 -5.59 -13.25
C ALA A 168 -3.46 -6.30 -13.23
N TYR A 169 -2.52 -5.81 -12.41
CA TYR A 169 -1.17 -6.35 -12.31
C TYR A 169 -0.97 -7.29 -11.12
N ILE A 170 -2.01 -7.57 -10.32
CA ILE A 170 -1.90 -8.49 -9.17
C ILE A 170 -1.51 -9.89 -9.66
N ILE A 171 -2.26 -10.48 -10.60
CA ILE A 171 -2.00 -11.84 -11.07
C ILE A 171 -0.60 -11.98 -11.71
N PRO A 172 -0.18 -11.13 -12.67
CA PRO A 172 1.19 -11.18 -13.20
C PRO A 172 2.26 -11.00 -12.12
N THR A 173 2.01 -10.15 -11.10
CA THR A 173 2.94 -9.96 -9.98
C THR A 173 3.12 -11.24 -9.19
N LEU A 174 2.03 -11.94 -8.86
CA LEU A 174 2.08 -13.22 -8.15
C LEU A 174 2.82 -14.27 -8.98
N MET A 175 2.60 -14.33 -10.29
CA MET A 175 3.34 -15.24 -11.18
C MET A 175 4.84 -14.94 -11.19
N ASN A 176 5.22 -13.65 -11.27
CA ASN A 176 6.61 -13.20 -11.24
C ASN A 176 7.29 -13.35 -9.86
N ALA A 177 6.50 -13.53 -8.80
CA ALA A 177 6.94 -13.64 -7.42
C ALA A 177 6.67 -15.02 -6.80
N LYS A 178 6.30 -16.03 -7.61
CA LYS A 178 5.85 -17.34 -7.14
C LYS A 178 6.79 -17.95 -6.10
N ASP A 179 8.09 -17.91 -6.36
CA ASP A 179 9.11 -18.50 -5.47
C ASP A 179 9.24 -17.77 -4.12
N ALA A 180 8.73 -16.55 -4.02
CA ALA A 180 8.75 -15.75 -2.79
C ALA A 180 7.45 -15.90 -1.98
N ILE A 181 6.42 -16.55 -2.53
CA ILE A 181 5.15 -16.79 -1.83
C ILE A 181 5.25 -18.17 -1.18
N PRO A 182 5.32 -18.25 0.15
CA PRO A 182 5.41 -19.55 0.83
C PRO A 182 4.09 -20.30 0.64
N GLU A 183 4.21 -21.62 0.42
CA GLU A 183 3.06 -22.51 0.44
C GLU A 183 2.52 -22.59 1.87
N LYS A 184 1.22 -22.39 2.03
CA LYS A 184 0.54 -22.38 3.33
C LYS A 184 -0.70 -23.24 3.27
N ASP A 185 -0.97 -23.93 4.37
CA ASP A 185 -2.26 -24.56 4.57
C ASP A 185 -3.30 -23.50 4.98
N TRP A 186 -4.23 -23.27 4.05
CA TRP A 186 -5.33 -22.33 4.18
C TRP A 186 -6.59 -22.95 4.77
N SER A 187 -6.64 -24.27 4.98
CA SER A 187 -7.81 -24.97 5.54
C SER A 187 -8.22 -24.41 6.91
N GLN A 188 -7.24 -24.01 7.72
CA GLN A 188 -7.41 -23.45 9.06
C GLN A 188 -7.79 -21.96 9.08
N LEU A 189 -7.99 -21.30 7.93
CA LEU A 189 -8.38 -19.87 7.93
C LEU A 189 -9.70 -19.64 8.67
N MET A 190 -10.63 -20.59 8.60
CA MET A 190 -11.92 -20.52 9.28
C MET A 190 -11.83 -20.64 10.82
N GLU A 191 -10.66 -21.02 11.34
CA GLU A 191 -10.38 -21.00 12.78
C GLU A 191 -10.05 -19.58 13.27
N ILE A 192 -9.70 -18.66 12.37
CA ILE A 192 -9.44 -17.26 12.69
C ILE A 192 -10.79 -16.54 12.76
N PRO A 193 -11.25 -16.11 13.96
CA PRO A 193 -12.61 -15.60 14.13
C PRO A 193 -12.93 -14.40 13.25
N GLU A 194 -11.98 -13.48 13.09
CA GLU A 194 -12.13 -12.27 12.27
C GLU A 194 -12.35 -12.65 10.79
N PHE A 195 -11.56 -13.60 10.27
CA PHE A 195 -11.70 -14.10 8.91
C PHE A 195 -13.01 -14.87 8.71
N ARG A 196 -13.35 -15.79 9.62
CA ARG A 196 -14.59 -16.56 9.56
C ARG A 196 -15.81 -15.64 9.51
N ASN A 197 -15.88 -14.67 10.41
CA ASN A 197 -17.01 -13.74 10.50
C ASN A 197 -17.11 -12.90 9.23
N PHE A 198 -15.99 -12.43 8.70
CA PHE A 198 -15.94 -11.73 7.42
C PHE A 198 -16.44 -12.61 6.27
N ALA A 199 -15.92 -13.83 6.13
CA ALA A 199 -16.32 -14.76 5.08
C ALA A 199 -17.83 -15.08 5.12
N ILE A 200 -18.38 -15.36 6.30
CA ILE A 200 -19.82 -15.56 6.49
C ILE A 200 -20.60 -14.30 6.07
N SER A 201 -20.14 -13.11 6.45
CA SER A 201 -20.82 -11.86 6.10
C SER A 201 -20.85 -11.60 4.59
N GLU A 202 -19.77 -11.91 3.86
CA GLU A 202 -19.71 -11.78 2.40
C GLU A 202 -20.59 -12.81 1.69
N ILE A 203 -20.63 -14.05 2.18
CA ILE A 203 -21.55 -15.09 1.66
C ILE A 203 -23.01 -14.64 1.82
N LEU A 204 -23.41 -14.19 3.02
CA LEU A 204 -24.77 -13.72 3.28
C LEU A 204 -25.12 -12.45 2.47
N LYS A 205 -24.12 -11.62 2.15
CA LYS A 205 -24.31 -10.47 1.27
C LYS A 205 -24.57 -10.91 -0.17
N GLN A 206 -23.76 -11.82 -0.70
CA GLN A 206 -23.94 -12.36 -2.05
C GLN A 206 -25.26 -13.10 -2.20
N GLU A 207 -25.66 -13.90 -1.20
CA GLU A 207 -26.97 -14.58 -1.18
C GLU A 207 -28.10 -13.58 -1.38
N ARG A 208 -28.13 -12.50 -0.58
CA ARG A 208 -29.15 -11.43 -0.70
C ARG A 208 -29.12 -10.69 -2.04
N GLU A 209 -27.94 -10.49 -2.62
CA GLU A 209 -27.82 -9.86 -3.95
C GLU A 209 -28.38 -10.78 -5.05
N LEU A 210 -28.11 -12.08 -4.97
CA LEU A 210 -28.64 -13.09 -5.89
C LEU A 210 -30.16 -13.26 -5.75
N GLU A 211 -30.69 -13.24 -4.52
CA GLU A 211 -32.13 -13.27 -4.27
C GLU A 211 -32.84 -12.07 -4.94
N LYS A 212 -32.31 -10.86 -4.77
CA LYS A 212 -32.83 -9.65 -5.42
C LYS A 212 -32.78 -9.74 -6.95
N ALA A 213 -31.68 -10.27 -7.49
CA ALA A 213 -31.55 -10.48 -8.93
C ALA A 213 -32.60 -11.48 -9.43
N LEU A 214 -32.82 -12.57 -8.69
CA LEU A 214 -33.84 -13.57 -9.00
C LEU A 214 -35.27 -12.99 -8.95
N GLU A 215 -35.59 -12.17 -7.95
CA GLU A 215 -36.86 -11.44 -7.88
C GLU A 215 -37.06 -10.51 -9.09
N GLY A 216 -36.03 -9.76 -9.47
CA GLY A 216 -36.04 -8.91 -10.67
C GLY A 216 -36.32 -9.70 -11.94
N ILE A 217 -35.69 -10.87 -12.09
CA ILE A 217 -35.93 -11.77 -13.23
C ILE A 217 -37.36 -12.32 -13.20
N ARG A 218 -37.89 -12.70 -12.03
CA ARG A 218 -39.28 -13.19 -11.89
C ARG A 218 -40.30 -12.13 -12.29
N LEU A 219 -40.10 -10.88 -11.88
CA LEU A 219 -40.95 -9.75 -12.28
C LEU A 219 -40.89 -9.51 -13.79
N LEU A 220 -39.71 -9.65 -14.41
CA LEU A 220 -39.56 -9.51 -15.86
C LEU A 220 -40.30 -10.62 -16.62
N LYS A 221 -40.19 -11.88 -16.17
CA LYS A 221 -40.94 -13.01 -16.74
C LYS A 221 -42.44 -12.78 -16.69
N GLN A 222 -42.96 -12.33 -15.54
CA GLN A 222 -44.37 -12.01 -15.37
C GLN A 222 -44.84 -10.92 -16.35
N LYS A 223 -44.03 -9.86 -16.57
CA LYS A 223 -44.34 -8.79 -17.54
C LYS A 223 -44.34 -9.27 -18.99
N LEU A 224 -43.55 -10.29 -19.31
CA LEU A 224 -43.43 -10.87 -20.65
C LEU A 224 -44.40 -12.03 -20.90
N GLY A 225 -45.19 -12.44 -19.91
CA GLY A 225 -46.12 -13.56 -20.03
C GLY A 225 -45.43 -14.94 -20.09
N LEU A 226 -44.26 -15.06 -19.47
CA LEU A 226 -43.46 -16.28 -19.35
C LEU A 226 -43.59 -16.93 -17.97
#